data_AF-A0A7C3CP29-F1
#
_entry.id   AF-A0A7C3CP29-F1
#
_cell.length_a   1.000
_cell.length_b   1.000
_cell.length_c   1.000
_cell.angle_alpha   90.00
_cell.angle_beta   90.00
_cell.angle_gamma   90.00
#
_symmetry.space_group_name_H-M   'P 1'
#
loop_
_entity.id
_entity.type
_entity.pdbx_description
1 polymer ?
#
loop_
_entity_poly.entity_id
_entity_poly.type
_entity_poly.pdbx_seq_one_letter_code
_entity_poly.pdbx_strand_id
1 'polypeptide(L)'
;KAGQRSCVFEVVNQSTNYQPFQEAHQEICFFYYAPPGIGDITRVDVPKWAAQQPEVINMIHSLLYDQCLLLGGYPYILSRADEVAVVQYSDREYLEHLIDLELRRHNINARSTVKQLGKDLSRSGKGRHSV
;
A
#
# COMPACT_ATOMS: atom_id res chain seq x y z
N LYS A 1 -5.70 -7.82 24.54
CA LYS A 1 -4.29 -7.87 25.02
C LYS A 1 -3.36 -7.95 23.80
N ALA A 2 -2.06 -7.72 23.95
CA ALA A 2 -1.11 -7.93 22.86
C ALA A 2 -1.23 -9.36 22.30
N GLY A 3 -1.20 -9.48 20.97
CA GLY A 3 -1.41 -10.73 20.24
C GLY A 3 -2.85 -11.23 20.17
N GLN A 4 -3.85 -10.43 20.56
CA GLN A 4 -5.27 -10.81 20.47
C GLN A 4 -6.02 -10.01 19.40
N ARG A 5 -7.12 -10.59 18.92
CA ARG A 5 -8.09 -9.94 18.05
C ARG A 5 -9.47 -9.81 18.69
N SER A 6 -10.26 -8.87 18.19
CA SER A 6 -11.69 -8.78 18.48
C SER A 6 -12.49 -9.89 17.77
N CYS A 7 -13.81 -9.90 18.00
CA CYS A 7 -14.74 -10.60 17.10
C CYS A 7 -14.68 -9.99 15.68
N VAL A 8 -15.23 -10.75 14.73
CA VAL A 8 -15.39 -10.30 13.35
C VAL A 8 -16.69 -9.52 13.23
N PHE A 9 -16.62 -8.37 12.57
CA PHE A 9 -17.72 -7.47 12.27
C PHE A 9 -18.00 -7.49 10.78
N GLU A 10 -19.25 -7.26 10.39
CA GLU A 10 -19.63 -7.06 9.00
C GLU A 10 -19.75 -5.55 8.71
N VAL A 11 -19.22 -5.10 7.58
CA VAL A 11 -19.41 -3.71 7.14
C VAL A 11 -20.86 -3.56 6.68
N VAL A 12 -21.68 -2.89 7.48
CA VAL A 12 -23.05 -2.55 7.11
C VAL A 12 -23.04 -1.21 6.40
N ASN A 13 -23.06 -1.23 5.06
CA ASN A 13 -23.21 -0.04 4.24
C ASN A 13 -24.56 -0.08 3.52
N GLN A 14 -25.45 0.86 3.86
CA GLN A 14 -26.80 0.97 3.30
C GLN A 14 -26.86 1.86 2.05
N SER A 15 -25.73 2.34 1.52
CA SER A 15 -25.72 3.15 0.31
C SER A 15 -25.99 2.31 -0.95
N THR A 16 -26.69 2.88 -1.92
CA THR A 16 -26.96 2.24 -3.22
C THR A 16 -25.67 1.87 -3.96
N ASN A 17 -24.58 2.61 -3.71
CA ASN A 17 -23.25 2.34 -4.29
C ASN A 17 -22.64 1.03 -3.79
N TYR A 18 -23.18 0.42 -2.73
CA TYR A 18 -22.67 -0.83 -2.18
C TYR A 18 -23.36 -2.08 -2.75
N GLN A 19 -24.49 -1.92 -3.43
CA GLN A 19 -25.23 -3.04 -4.06
C GLN A 19 -24.38 -3.86 -5.05
N PRO A 20 -23.57 -3.27 -5.95
CA PRO A 20 -22.76 -4.05 -6.88
C PRO A 20 -21.74 -4.97 -6.18
N PHE A 21 -21.23 -4.56 -5.03
CA PHE A 21 -20.30 -5.38 -4.25
C PHE A 21 -21.00 -6.57 -3.59
N GLN A 22 -22.24 -6.40 -3.15
CA GLN A 22 -23.07 -7.49 -2.62
C GLN A 22 -23.40 -8.50 -3.71
N GLU A 23 -23.83 -8.04 -4.88
CA GLU A 23 -24.11 -8.91 -6.03
C GLU A 23 -22.86 -9.68 -6.47
N ALA A 24 -21.69 -9.04 -6.43
CA ALA A 24 -20.40 -9.65 -6.76
C ALA A 24 -19.80 -10.51 -5.64
N HIS A 25 -20.46 -10.68 -4.49
CA HIS A 25 -19.93 -11.41 -3.33
C HIS A 25 -18.60 -10.85 -2.80
N GLN A 26 -18.45 -9.53 -2.88
CA GLN A 26 -17.29 -8.73 -2.46
C GLN A 26 -17.56 -7.93 -1.19
N GLU A 27 -18.54 -8.34 -0.37
CA GLU A 27 -18.75 -7.69 0.92
C GLU A 27 -17.54 -7.88 1.83
N ILE A 28 -17.33 -6.90 2.70
CA ILE A 28 -16.16 -6.85 3.58
C ILE A 28 -16.60 -7.08 5.02
N CYS A 29 -15.89 -7.97 5.69
CA CYS A 29 -15.87 -8.12 7.13
C CYS A 29 -14.54 -7.62 7.68
N PHE A 30 -14.47 -7.35 8.98
CA PHE A 30 -13.23 -6.88 9.60
C PHE A 30 -13.11 -7.30 11.05
N PHE A 31 -11.90 -7.32 11.57
CA PHE A 31 -11.64 -7.40 13.00
C PHE A 31 -10.51 -6.46 13.39
N TYR A 32 -10.48 -6.06 14.66
CA TYR A 32 -9.37 -5.32 15.22
C TYR A 32 -8.34 -6.28 15.80
N TYR A 33 -7.08 -6.04 15.52
CA TYR A 33 -5.94 -6.81 15.98
C TYR A 33 -5.01 -5.91 16.79
N ALA A 34 -4.60 -6.39 17.96
CA ALA A 34 -3.58 -5.75 18.77
C ALA A 34 -2.26 -6.53 18.57
N PRO A 35 -1.38 -6.13 17.63
CA PRO A 35 -0.11 -6.81 17.41
C PRO A 35 0.77 -6.82 18.67
N PRO A 36 1.63 -7.84 18.83
CA PRO A 36 2.66 -7.83 19.86
C PRO A 36 3.76 -6.82 19.50
N GLY A 37 4.23 -6.01 20.45
CA GLY A 37 5.28 -5.01 20.24
C GLY A 37 4.72 -3.60 20.10
N ILE A 38 4.37 -3.19 18.88
CA ILE A 38 3.71 -1.90 18.62
C ILE A 38 2.35 -1.85 19.35
N GLY A 39 2.11 -0.77 20.09
CA GLY A 39 0.91 -0.59 20.93
C GLY A 39 -0.36 -0.21 20.16
N ASP A 40 -0.28 -0.09 18.82
CA ASP A 40 -1.36 0.41 17.99
C ASP A 40 -2.30 -0.71 17.54
N ILE A 41 -3.60 -0.49 17.74
CA ILE A 41 -4.64 -1.39 17.25
C ILE A 41 -4.77 -1.22 15.74
N THR A 42 -4.65 -2.31 15.00
CA THR A 42 -4.77 -2.33 13.54
C THR A 42 -6.09 -2.97 13.14
N ARG A 43 -6.74 -2.43 12.09
CA ARG A 43 -7.92 -3.03 11.48
C ARG A 43 -7.50 -3.97 10.35
N VAL A 44 -8.01 -5.20 10.37
CA VAL A 44 -7.80 -6.21 9.33
C VAL A 44 -9.12 -6.43 8.62
N ASP A 45 -9.17 -6.08 7.33
CA ASP A 45 -10.32 -6.29 6.46
C ASP A 45 -10.16 -7.61 5.70
N VAL A 46 -11.24 -8.37 5.62
CA VAL A 46 -11.31 -9.67 4.97
C VAL A 46 -12.61 -9.79 4.19
N PRO A 47 -12.63 -10.48 3.05
CA PRO A 47 -13.88 -10.70 2.33
C PRO A 47 -14.83 -11.57 3.15
N LYS A 48 -16.14 -11.35 3.00
CA LYS A 48 -17.19 -12.04 3.78
C LYS A 48 -17.14 -13.56 3.62
N TRP A 49 -16.86 -14.07 2.42
CA TRP A 49 -16.71 -15.50 2.18
C TRP A 49 -15.57 -16.14 2.99
N ALA A 50 -14.52 -15.38 3.32
CA ALA A 50 -13.43 -15.84 4.19
C ALA A 50 -13.84 -15.74 5.66
N ALA A 51 -14.55 -14.67 6.03
CA ALA A 51 -15.03 -14.45 7.39
C ALA A 51 -16.06 -15.49 7.87
N GLN A 52 -16.80 -16.10 6.94
CA GLN A 52 -17.73 -17.20 7.23
C GLN A 52 -17.03 -18.50 7.66
N GLN A 53 -15.71 -18.62 7.46
CA GLN A 53 -14.93 -19.80 7.82
C GLN A 53 -14.01 -19.48 9.02
N PRO A 54 -14.36 -19.90 10.24
CA PRO A 54 -13.58 -19.57 11.44
C PRO A 54 -12.10 -19.98 11.36
N GLU A 55 -11.82 -21.12 10.70
CA GLU A 55 -10.45 -21.63 10.50
C GLU A 55 -9.61 -20.69 9.65
N VAL A 56 -10.19 -20.08 8.61
CA VAL A 56 -9.50 -19.11 7.75
C VAL A 56 -9.14 -17.86 8.55
N ILE A 57 -10.05 -17.37 9.37
CA ILE A 57 -9.78 -16.20 10.23
C ILE A 57 -8.72 -16.52 11.29
N ASN A 58 -8.75 -17.71 11.88
CA ASN A 58 -7.72 -18.15 12.83
C ASN A 58 -6.35 -18.23 12.16
N MET A 59 -6.28 -18.79 10.95
CA MET A 59 -5.05 -18.85 10.17
C MET A 59 -4.50 -17.45 9.84
N ILE A 60 -5.36 -16.53 9.38
CA ILE A 60 -4.97 -15.13 9.12
C ILE A 60 -4.40 -14.48 10.40
N HIS A 61 -5.08 -14.67 11.53
CA HIS A 61 -4.63 -14.14 12.81
C HIS A 61 -3.27 -14.72 13.23
N SER A 62 -3.08 -16.05 13.12
CA SER A 62 -1.81 -16.70 13.41
C SER A 62 -0.67 -16.20 12.52
N LEU A 63 -0.92 -16.07 11.21
CA LEU A 63 0.07 -15.53 10.27
C LEU A 63 0.46 -14.09 10.61
N LEU A 64 -0.51 -13.23 10.92
CA LEU A 64 -0.23 -11.86 11.34
C LEU A 64 0.58 -11.82 12.63
N TYR A 65 0.25 -12.68 13.59
CA TYR A 65 1.00 -12.80 14.84
C TYR A 65 2.46 -13.18 14.58
N ASP A 66 2.70 -14.25 13.82
CA ASP A 66 4.05 -14.72 13.51
C ASP A 66 4.86 -13.66 12.74
N GLN A 67 4.25 -13.00 11.75
CA GLN A 67 4.91 -11.96 10.97
C GLN A 67 5.23 -10.72 11.81
N CYS A 68 4.34 -10.31 12.72
CA CYS A 68 4.58 -9.17 13.61
C CYS A 68 5.69 -9.43 14.63
N LEU A 69 5.90 -10.68 15.05
CA LEU A 69 7.01 -11.03 15.94
C LEU A 69 8.39 -10.80 15.30
N LEU A 70 8.50 -10.87 13.96
CA LEU A 70 9.78 -10.72 13.25
C LEU A 70 10.32 -9.29 13.29
N LEU A 71 9.45 -8.27 13.18
CA LEU A 71 9.83 -6.85 13.14
C LEU A 71 9.27 -6.03 14.32
N GLY A 72 8.80 -6.68 15.38
CA GLY A 72 8.39 -6.00 16.62
C GLY A 72 7.04 -5.27 16.55
N GLY A 73 6.09 -5.76 15.75
CA GLY A 73 4.69 -5.31 15.77
C GLY A 73 4.09 -4.91 14.44
N TYR A 74 4.85 -4.98 13.35
CA TYR A 74 4.36 -4.79 12.01
C TYR A 74 4.73 -6.00 11.13
N PRO A 75 3.83 -6.51 10.26
CA PRO A 75 4.12 -7.70 9.46
C PRO A 75 5.31 -7.47 8.53
N TYR A 76 6.32 -8.36 8.61
CA TYR A 76 7.52 -8.29 7.78
C TYR A 76 7.22 -8.13 6.29
N ILE A 77 6.27 -8.89 5.76
CA ILE A 77 5.91 -8.84 4.34
C ILE A 77 5.40 -7.46 3.90
N LEU A 78 4.69 -6.74 4.78
CA LEU A 78 4.18 -5.40 4.48
C LEU A 78 5.31 -4.36 4.52
N SER A 79 6.24 -4.47 5.49
CA SER A 79 7.44 -3.62 5.51
C SER A 79 8.24 -3.80 4.23
N ARG A 80 8.44 -5.05 3.81
CA ARG A 80 9.19 -5.33 2.59
C ARG A 80 8.48 -4.82 1.34
N ALA A 81 7.16 -4.94 1.28
CA ALA A 81 6.37 -4.39 0.19
C ALA A 81 6.49 -2.86 0.11
N ASP A 82 6.44 -2.17 1.24
CA ASP A 82 6.61 -0.70 1.30
C ASP A 82 8.00 -0.30 0.80
N GLU A 83 9.06 -0.95 1.30
CA GLU A 83 10.43 -0.72 0.84
C GLU A 83 10.61 -0.89 -0.67
N VAL A 84 9.97 -1.91 -1.27
CA VAL A 84 10.06 -2.19 -2.71
C VAL A 84 9.19 -1.25 -3.53
N ALA A 85 8.08 -0.75 -2.97
CA ALA A 85 7.17 0.16 -3.65
C ALA A 85 7.71 1.60 -3.76
N VAL A 86 8.75 1.95 -3.00
CA VAL A 86 9.38 3.27 -3.07
C VAL A 86 10.03 3.48 -4.44
N VAL A 87 9.39 4.30 -5.28
CA VAL A 87 9.99 4.80 -6.52
C VAL A 87 10.94 5.93 -6.19
N GLN A 88 12.23 5.69 -6.39
CA GLN A 88 13.27 6.68 -6.13
C GLN A 88 13.32 7.73 -7.25
N TYR A 89 13.92 8.87 -6.92
CA TYR A 89 14.16 9.91 -7.91
C TYR A 89 15.06 9.43 -9.06
N SER A 90 16.03 8.57 -8.77
CA SER A 90 16.88 7.92 -9.78
C SER A 90 16.08 7.04 -10.74
N ASP A 91 15.04 6.35 -10.27
CA ASP A 91 14.18 5.50 -11.12
C ASP A 91 13.41 6.36 -12.11
N ARG A 92 12.96 7.54 -11.67
CA ARG A 92 12.32 8.54 -12.52
C ARG A 92 13.30 9.08 -13.58
N GLU A 93 14.50 9.50 -13.19
CA GLU A 93 15.50 10.01 -14.14
C GLU A 93 15.89 8.94 -15.17
N TYR A 94 16.04 7.70 -14.72
CA TYR A 94 16.33 6.57 -15.60
C TYR A 94 15.18 6.31 -16.59
N LEU A 95 13.94 6.33 -16.13
CA LEU A 95 12.77 6.21 -17.00
C LEU A 95 12.70 7.36 -18.02
N GLU A 96 12.90 8.60 -17.58
CA GLU A 96 12.93 9.77 -18.46
C GLU A 96 14.03 9.65 -19.52
N HIS A 97 15.21 9.13 -19.15
CA HIS A 97 16.30 8.83 -20.07
C HIS A 97 15.92 7.76 -21.11
N LEU A 98 15.30 6.66 -20.69
CA LEU A 98 14.84 5.59 -21.60
C LEU A 98 13.78 6.11 -22.58
N ILE A 99 12.88 6.96 -22.12
CA ILE A 99 11.89 7.60 -22.98
C ILE A 99 12.58 8.51 -24.01
N ASP A 100 13.56 9.32 -23.60
CA ASP A 100 14.30 10.19 -24.54
C ASP A 100 15.05 9.38 -25.61
N LEU A 101 15.70 8.27 -25.21
CA LEU A 101 16.35 7.35 -26.14
C LEU A 101 15.37 6.79 -27.18
N GLU A 102 14.19 6.36 -26.73
CA GLU A 102 13.18 5.77 -27.61
C GLU A 102 12.57 6.82 -28.55
N LEU A 103 12.31 8.03 -28.07
CA LEU A 103 11.81 9.13 -28.90
C LEU A 103 12.83 9.51 -29.98
N ARG A 104 14.13 9.57 -29.64
CA ARG A 104 15.21 9.79 -30.62
C ARG A 104 15.27 8.69 -31.66
N ARG A 105 15.10 7.42 -31.25
CA ARG A 105 15.07 6.26 -32.17
C ARG A 105 13.97 6.41 -33.23
N HIS A 106 12.83 7.00 -32.84
CA HIS A 106 11.70 7.28 -33.73
C HIS A 106 11.77 8.67 -34.41
N ASN A 107 12.90 9.38 -34.33
CA ASN A 107 13.08 10.75 -34.83
C ASN A 107 12.04 11.76 -34.31
N ILE A 108 11.47 11.50 -33.12
CA ILE A 108 10.54 12.40 -32.45
C ILE A 108 11.37 13.33 -31.56
N ASN A 109 11.41 14.61 -31.92
CA ASN A 109 12.06 15.62 -31.10
C ASN A 109 11.17 15.99 -29.90
N ALA A 110 11.46 15.40 -28.74
CA ALA A 110 10.89 15.79 -27.47
C ALA A 110 11.47 17.14 -27.02
N ARG A 111 10.98 18.25 -27.58
CA ARG A 111 11.43 19.58 -27.15
C ARG A 111 10.96 19.82 -25.71
N SER A 112 11.89 20.00 -24.78
CA SER A 112 11.58 20.45 -23.42
C SER A 112 10.77 21.74 -23.49
N THR A 113 9.54 21.72 -22.99
CA THR A 113 8.69 22.91 -23.02
C THR A 113 9.26 23.99 -22.09
N VAL A 114 9.03 25.26 -22.42
CA VAL A 114 9.46 26.42 -21.62
C VAL A 114 8.98 26.32 -20.15
N LYS A 115 7.85 25.64 -19.92
CA LYS A 115 7.31 25.35 -18.58
C LYS A 115 8.15 24.33 -17.80
N GLN A 116 8.77 23.37 -18.47
CA GLN A 116 9.63 22.37 -17.86
C GLN A 116 10.99 22.99 -17.49
N LEU A 117 11.57 23.76 -18.41
CA LEU A 117 12.76 24.60 -18.15
C LEU A 117 12.59 25.52 -16.93
N GLY A 118 11.43 26.17 -16.79
CA GLY A 118 11.13 27.01 -15.62
C GLY A 118 11.03 26.23 -14.29
N LYS A 119 10.54 24.98 -14.33
CA LYS A 119 10.48 24.10 -13.14
C LYS A 119 11.86 23.59 -12.74
N ASP A 120 12.73 23.28 -13.70
CA ASP A 120 14.07 22.77 -13.41
C ASP A 120 14.97 23.88 -12.84
N LEU A 121 14.86 25.08 -13.41
CA LEU A 121 15.56 26.28 -12.90
C LEU A 121 15.12 26.66 -11.48
N SER A 122 13.83 26.53 -11.15
CA SER A 122 13.34 26.86 -9.80
C SER A 122 13.64 25.77 -8.75
N ARG A 123 13.82 24.51 -9.16
CA ARG A 123 14.18 23.39 -8.27
C ARG A 123 15.68 23.30 -7.98
N SER A 124 16.53 23.81 -8.86
CA SER A 124 18.00 23.78 -8.72
C SER A 124 18.54 24.52 -7.49
N GLY A 125 17.75 25.38 -6.82
CA GLY A 125 18.17 26.16 -5.65
C GLY A 125 17.81 25.56 -4.28
N LYS A 126 16.99 24.50 -4.21
CA LYS A 126 16.63 23.86 -2.94
C LYS A 126 17.60 22.71 -2.64
N GLY A 127 18.73 23.07 -2.03
CA GLY A 127 19.63 22.12 -1.39
C GLY A 127 18.92 21.29 -0.32
N ARG A 128 19.31 20.01 -0.24
CA ARG A 128 18.75 18.95 0.61
C ARG A 128 18.97 19.28 2.09
N HIS A 129 17.95 19.11 2.93
CA HIS A 129 18.17 18.77 4.33
C HIS A 129 18.51 17.29 4.40
N SER A 130 19.78 16.95 4.69
CA SER A 130 20.12 15.62 5.17
C SER A 130 19.62 15.49 6.61
N VAL A 131 18.85 14.44 6.87
CA VAL A 131 18.65 13.91 8.22
C VAL A 131 19.67 12.80 8.43
#